data_AF-A0AAD8ECB4-F1
#
_entry.id   AF-A0AAD8ECB4-F1
#
_cell.length_a   1.000
_cell.length_b   1.000
_cell.length_c   1.000
_cell.angle_alpha   90.00
_cell.angle_beta   90.00
_cell.angle_gamma   90.00
#
_symmetry.space_group_name_H-M   'P 1'
#
loop_
_entity.id
_entity.type
_entity.pdbx_description
1 polymer ?
#
loop_
_entity_poly.entity_id
_entity_poly.type
_entity_poly.pdbx_seq_one_letter_code
_entity_poly.pdbx_strand_id
1 'polypeptide(L)'
;MGVVFTDGPVWQEQRRFCMQHLRKLGLGSRSMEAHIEEEARDLVASLHRRSNGGLTAIPMHDVFDICVLNSLWAMLAGHRFDLDDQRLVDLLDIVHKCFRMIDPSGGLLNQMPPLRFIAPRHSGYTNLMTHLNRIWNFLRVSIYDHRKSFNADNMRDLIDLFYARWKHQNARTTHLLKICILYMLLYPQVQRRVQDELDRCVGTDRQPTLQDRRSLRYLEAVLMEIQRHATIAPSGIPHKALKNTVLMGHTIPKGTTVLVSMWSLHRDVQHWGDPEVFRPERFISDNGNIKQDDWFMPFGI
;
A
#
# COMPACT_ATOMS: atom_id res chain seq x y z
N MET A 1 -6.61 0.44 7.27
CA MET A 1 -5.50 0.30 6.30
C MET A 1 -4.51 -0.68 6.89
N GLY A 2 -4.26 -1.81 6.23
CA GLY A 2 -3.48 -2.92 6.77
C GLY A 2 -4.22 -4.25 6.56
N VAL A 3 -3.53 -5.38 6.75
CA VAL A 3 -4.03 -6.71 6.37
C VAL A 3 -5.11 -7.27 7.32
N VAL A 4 -5.20 -6.78 8.56
CA VAL A 4 -6.04 -7.39 9.61
C VAL A 4 -7.46 -6.80 9.68
N PHE A 5 -7.61 -5.50 9.40
CA PHE A 5 -8.87 -4.77 9.54
C PHE A 5 -9.35 -4.18 8.19
N THR A 6 -9.03 -4.83 7.08
CA THR A 6 -9.49 -4.43 5.74
C THR A 6 -10.08 -5.63 5.02
N ASP A 7 -11.11 -5.38 4.22
CA ASP A 7 -11.78 -6.38 3.39
C ASP A 7 -11.71 -6.00 1.91
N GLY A 8 -12.04 -6.96 1.04
CA GLY A 8 -12.19 -6.73 -0.40
C GLY A 8 -10.87 -6.71 -1.19
N PRO A 9 -10.86 -6.08 -2.38
CA PRO A 9 -9.72 -6.10 -3.29
C PRO A 9 -8.42 -5.54 -2.68
N VAL A 10 -8.56 -4.52 -1.82
CA VAL A 10 -7.43 -3.87 -1.13
C VAL A 10 -6.75 -4.84 -0.16
N TRP A 11 -7.53 -5.66 0.56
CA TRP A 11 -6.98 -6.69 1.44
C TRP A 11 -6.18 -7.74 0.67
N GLN A 12 -6.73 -8.24 -0.45
CA GLN A 12 -6.06 -9.24 -1.28
C GLN A 12 -4.72 -8.73 -1.81
N GLU A 13 -4.69 -7.47 -2.24
CA GLU A 13 -3.48 -6.82 -2.76
C GLU A 13 -2.43 -6.60 -1.67
N GLN A 14 -2.82 -6.05 -0.51
CA GLN A 14 -1.92 -5.81 0.61
C GLN A 14 -1.37 -7.13 1.17
N ARG A 15 -2.22 -8.15 1.33
CA ARG A 15 -1.81 -9.49 1.79
C ARG A 15 -0.83 -10.13 0.81
N ARG A 16 -1.12 -10.09 -0.50
CA ARG A 16 -0.23 -10.66 -1.53
C ARG A 16 1.12 -9.96 -1.52
N PHE A 17 1.14 -8.63 -1.43
CA PHE A 17 2.35 -7.83 -1.33
C PHE A 17 3.17 -8.22 -0.08
N CYS A 18 2.56 -8.16 1.12
CA CYS A 18 3.25 -8.52 2.36
C CYS A 18 3.83 -9.95 2.29
N MET A 19 3.04 -10.93 1.88
CA MET A 19 3.50 -12.33 1.82
C MET A 19 4.61 -12.54 0.80
N GLN A 20 4.55 -11.88 -0.36
CA GLN A 20 5.59 -11.98 -1.38
C GLN A 20 6.91 -11.39 -0.88
N HIS A 21 6.85 -10.25 -0.19
CA HIS A 21 8.03 -9.54 0.27
C HIS A 21 8.63 -10.14 1.54
N LEU A 22 7.79 -10.57 2.50
CA LEU A 22 8.27 -11.31 3.67
C LEU A 22 9.00 -12.60 3.26
N ARG A 23 8.49 -13.34 2.25
CA ARG A 23 9.20 -14.51 1.71
C ARG A 23 10.55 -14.16 1.11
N LYS A 24 10.66 -13.03 0.40
CA LYS A 24 11.94 -12.56 -0.17
C LYS A 24 12.93 -12.10 0.91
N LEU A 25 12.43 -11.49 1.98
CA LEU A 25 13.21 -11.07 3.15
C LEU A 25 13.55 -12.23 4.09
N GLY A 26 13.12 -13.44 3.76
CA GLY A 26 13.59 -14.66 4.39
C GLY A 26 12.56 -15.44 5.19
N LEU A 27 11.28 -15.02 5.22
CA LEU A 27 10.19 -15.79 5.83
C LEU A 27 10.11 -17.20 5.24
N GLY A 28 10.44 -18.20 6.06
CA GLY A 28 10.49 -19.61 5.66
C GLY A 28 11.76 -20.02 4.89
N SER A 29 12.86 -19.28 5.04
CA SER A 29 14.15 -19.56 4.40
C SER A 29 15.28 -19.72 5.43
N ARG A 30 16.47 -20.14 4.98
CA ARG A 30 17.69 -20.25 5.81
C ARG A 30 18.13 -18.94 6.48
N SER A 31 17.77 -17.79 5.92
CA SER A 31 18.07 -16.48 6.56
C SER A 31 17.27 -16.30 7.84
N MET A 32 16.01 -16.73 7.87
CA MET A 32 15.17 -16.70 9.06
C MET A 32 15.63 -17.72 10.09
N GLU A 33 16.06 -18.90 9.64
CA GLU A 33 16.67 -19.91 10.51
C GLU A 33 17.89 -19.34 11.24
N ALA A 34 18.79 -18.65 10.52
CA ALA A 34 19.94 -17.98 11.12
C ALA A 34 19.53 -16.90 12.14
N HIS A 35 18.49 -16.10 11.86
CA HIS A 35 17.98 -15.13 12.82
C HIS A 35 17.38 -15.79 14.07
N ILE A 36 16.63 -16.87 13.91
CA ILE A 36 16.03 -17.62 15.03
C ILE A 36 17.13 -18.29 15.86
N GLU A 37 18.16 -18.86 15.23
CA GLU A 37 19.30 -19.45 15.93
C GLU A 37 20.08 -18.41 16.75
N GLU A 38 20.26 -17.21 16.21
CA GLU A 38 20.93 -16.11 16.92
C GLU A 38 20.10 -15.63 18.11
N GLU A 39 18.79 -15.43 17.93
CA GLU A 39 17.86 -15.08 19.02
C GLU A 39 17.81 -16.17 20.10
N ALA A 40 17.80 -17.45 19.71
CA ALA A 40 17.83 -18.56 20.66
C ALA A 40 19.13 -18.58 21.48
N ARG A 41 20.27 -18.27 20.84
CA ARG A 41 21.57 -18.17 21.52
C ARG A 41 21.59 -17.01 22.51
N ASP A 42 21.11 -15.85 22.10
CA ASP A 42 21.05 -14.65 22.94
C ASP A 42 20.07 -14.84 24.11
N LEU A 43 18.97 -15.54 23.88
CA LEU A 43 18.01 -15.92 24.92
C LEU A 43 18.65 -16.82 25.97
N VAL A 44 19.37 -17.86 25.55
CA VAL A 44 20.08 -18.76 26.47
C VAL A 44 21.12 -18.00 27.27
N ALA A 45 21.88 -17.11 26.62
CA ALA A 45 22.85 -16.25 27.30
C ALA A 45 22.17 -15.33 28.32
N SER A 46 21.05 -14.70 27.97
CA SER A 46 20.26 -13.84 28.85
C SER A 46 19.70 -14.62 30.05
N LEU A 47 19.18 -15.83 29.84
CA LEU A 47 18.70 -16.71 30.90
C LEU A 47 19.83 -17.11 31.86
N HIS A 48 21.01 -17.46 31.34
CA HIS A 48 22.17 -17.75 32.19
C HIS A 48 22.58 -16.54 33.04
N ARG A 49 22.59 -15.32 32.47
CA ARG A 49 22.84 -14.09 33.21
C ARG A 49 21.82 -13.86 34.32
N ARG A 50 20.52 -14.00 34.01
CA ARG A 50 19.41 -13.77 34.95
C ARG A 50 19.30 -14.84 36.04
N SER A 51 19.71 -16.06 35.73
CA SER A 51 19.71 -17.18 36.67
C SER A 51 20.76 -17.03 37.77
N ASN A 52 21.79 -16.18 37.55
CA ASN A 52 22.91 -15.99 38.47
C ASN A 52 23.48 -17.33 38.99
N GLY A 53 23.69 -18.29 38.08
CA GLY A 53 24.17 -19.63 38.44
C GLY A 53 23.14 -20.57 39.09
N GLY A 54 21.84 -20.34 38.90
CA GLY A 54 20.77 -21.19 39.43
C GLY A 54 20.12 -20.70 40.74
N LEU A 55 20.52 -19.52 41.21
CA LEU A 55 20.12 -18.96 42.51
C LEU A 55 18.81 -18.16 42.46
N THR A 56 18.33 -17.79 41.26
CA THR A 56 17.16 -16.93 41.10
C THR A 56 16.08 -17.59 40.22
N ALA A 57 14.83 -17.59 40.68
CA ALA A 57 13.69 -18.04 39.88
C ALA A 57 13.39 -17.04 38.76
N ILE A 58 13.28 -17.53 37.52
CA ILE A 58 12.99 -16.70 36.34
C ILE A 58 11.53 -16.92 35.91
N PRO A 59 10.71 -15.87 35.81
CA PRO A 59 9.38 -15.98 35.23
C PRO A 59 9.49 -16.20 33.72
N MET A 60 8.98 -17.32 33.22
CA MET A 60 9.10 -17.71 31.80
C MET A 60 8.01 -17.14 30.88
N HIS A 61 6.97 -16.51 31.42
CA HIS A 61 5.76 -16.17 30.66
C HIS A 61 5.94 -15.12 29.56
N ASP A 62 6.93 -14.21 29.67
CA ASP A 62 7.19 -13.17 28.65
C ASP A 62 8.52 -13.38 27.90
N VAL A 63 9.31 -14.39 28.31
CA VAL A 63 10.71 -14.57 27.86
C VAL A 63 10.79 -14.86 26.35
N PHE A 64 9.88 -15.69 25.85
CA PHE A 64 9.83 -16.02 24.43
C PHE A 64 9.21 -14.90 23.59
N ASP A 65 8.29 -14.13 24.16
CA ASP A 65 7.56 -13.09 23.41
C ASP A 65 8.49 -11.96 22.98
N ILE A 66 9.51 -11.62 23.79
CA ILE A 66 10.56 -10.66 23.42
C ILE A 66 11.31 -11.15 22.17
N CYS A 67 11.71 -12.42 22.14
CA CYS A 67 12.48 -12.99 21.02
C CYS A 67 11.64 -13.07 19.74
N VAL A 68 10.36 -13.45 19.86
CA VAL A 68 9.42 -13.49 18.74
C VAL A 68 9.19 -12.08 18.20
N LEU A 69 8.96 -11.11 19.08
CA LEU A 69 8.76 -9.71 18.69
C LEU A 69 10.00 -9.14 18.01
N ASN A 70 11.20 -9.42 18.52
CA ASN A 70 12.46 -8.97 17.92
C ASN A 70 12.69 -9.59 16.53
N SER A 71 12.40 -10.89 16.38
CA SER A 71 12.46 -11.59 15.08
C SER A 71 11.51 -10.98 14.05
N LEU A 72 10.27 -10.66 14.46
CA LEU A 72 9.30 -9.98 13.61
C LEU A 72 9.75 -8.56 13.28
N TRP A 73 10.33 -7.85 14.24
CA TRP A 73 10.83 -6.49 14.07
C TRP A 73 12.00 -6.43 13.09
N ALA A 74 12.94 -7.37 13.17
CA ALA A 74 14.06 -7.48 12.25
C ALA A 74 13.61 -7.59 10.78
N MET A 75 12.55 -8.35 10.53
CA MET A 75 11.96 -8.43 9.19
C MET A 75 11.24 -7.15 8.76
N LEU A 76 10.63 -6.44 9.71
CA LEU A 76 9.82 -5.26 9.44
C LEU A 76 10.66 -4.01 9.23
N ALA A 77 11.72 -3.82 10.03
CA ALA A 77 12.53 -2.61 10.11
C ALA A 77 14.04 -2.83 9.89
N GLY A 78 14.45 -4.05 9.53
CA GLY A 78 15.83 -4.34 9.08
C GLY A 78 16.89 -4.32 10.19
N HIS A 79 16.51 -4.14 11.45
CA HIS A 79 17.42 -4.13 12.60
C HIS A 79 16.77 -4.79 13.82
N ARG A 80 17.60 -5.18 14.78
CA ARG A 80 17.20 -5.80 16.04
C ARG A 80 17.45 -4.86 17.21
N PHE A 81 16.71 -5.09 18.29
CA PHE A 81 17.03 -4.53 19.59
C PHE A 81 17.80 -5.55 20.42
N ASP A 82 18.56 -5.06 21.39
CA ASP A 82 19.08 -5.91 22.45
C ASP A 82 17.91 -6.43 23.29
N LEU A 83 18.01 -7.67 23.79
CA LEU A 83 16.95 -8.30 24.60
C LEU A 83 16.61 -7.51 25.88
N ASP A 84 17.56 -6.71 26.36
CA ASP A 84 17.44 -5.86 27.55
C ASP A 84 17.04 -4.40 27.20
N ASP A 85 16.76 -4.08 25.92
CA ASP A 85 16.36 -2.74 25.49
C ASP A 85 14.96 -2.38 25.99
N GLN A 86 14.86 -1.28 26.74
CA GLN A 86 13.62 -0.77 27.30
C GLN A 86 12.54 -0.50 26.24
N ARG A 87 12.92 -0.13 25.01
CA ARG A 87 11.95 0.15 23.93
C ARG A 87 11.22 -1.11 23.47
N LEU A 88 11.93 -2.23 23.39
CA LEU A 88 11.36 -3.51 22.98
C LEU A 88 10.45 -4.06 24.09
N VAL A 89 10.88 -3.94 25.34
CA VAL A 89 10.08 -4.30 26.52
C VAL A 89 8.80 -3.44 26.59
N ASP A 90 8.92 -2.13 26.39
CA ASP A 90 7.78 -1.22 26.35
C ASP A 90 6.82 -1.57 25.20
N LEU A 91 7.34 -1.91 24.02
CA LEU A 91 6.52 -2.34 22.89
C LEU A 91 5.77 -3.64 23.21
N LEU A 92 6.45 -4.63 23.79
CA LEU A 92 5.85 -5.90 24.19
C LEU A 92 4.75 -5.70 25.24
N ASP A 93 5.00 -4.88 26.25
CA ASP A 93 4.01 -4.53 27.27
C ASP A 93 2.77 -3.86 26.65
N ILE A 94 2.97 -2.96 25.67
CA ILE A 94 1.84 -2.35 24.95
C ILE A 94 1.07 -3.40 24.14
N VAL A 95 1.76 -4.32 23.47
CA VAL A 95 1.13 -5.41 22.68
C VAL A 95 0.32 -6.33 23.59
N HIS A 96 0.88 -6.78 24.71
CA HIS A 96 0.17 -7.60 25.71
C HIS A 96 -1.04 -6.87 26.29
N LYS A 97 -0.92 -5.57 26.60
CA LYS A 97 -2.06 -4.75 27.05
C LYS A 97 -3.14 -4.64 25.98
N CYS A 98 -2.78 -4.46 24.71
CA CYS A 98 -3.73 -4.47 23.61
C CYS A 98 -4.47 -5.81 23.49
N PHE A 99 -3.76 -6.94 23.55
CA PHE A 99 -4.39 -8.26 23.49
C PHE A 99 -5.32 -8.54 24.67
N ARG A 100 -4.93 -8.17 25.89
CA ARG A 100 -5.78 -8.35 27.09
C ARG A 100 -7.03 -7.47 27.08
N MET A 101 -7.01 -6.32 26.40
CA MET A 101 -8.19 -5.46 26.24
C MET A 101 -9.14 -5.92 25.13
N ILE A 102 -8.67 -6.74 24.20
CA ILE A 102 -9.49 -7.34 23.15
C ILE A 102 -10.04 -8.66 23.72
N ASP A 103 -11.13 -8.57 24.49
CA ASP A 103 -11.85 -9.76 24.91
C ASP A 103 -12.26 -10.61 23.68
N PRO A 104 -12.32 -11.95 23.77
CA PRO A 104 -12.76 -12.81 22.67
C PRO A 104 -14.16 -12.48 22.12
N SER A 105 -14.98 -11.78 22.90
CA SER A 105 -16.31 -11.27 22.53
C SER A 105 -16.28 -9.88 21.86
N GLY A 106 -15.09 -9.26 21.73
CA GLY A 106 -14.88 -7.91 21.22
C GLY A 106 -15.18 -6.79 22.23
N GLY A 107 -15.52 -7.12 23.48
CA GLY A 107 -15.86 -6.16 24.54
C GLY A 107 -17.10 -5.30 24.22
N LEU A 108 -17.45 -4.39 25.13
CA LEU A 108 -18.60 -3.49 24.98
C LEU A 108 -18.49 -2.57 23.75
N LEU A 109 -17.27 -2.28 23.29
CA LEU A 109 -17.02 -1.42 22.13
C LEU A 109 -17.39 -2.08 20.79
N ASN A 110 -17.21 -3.39 20.66
CA ASN A 110 -17.58 -4.10 19.43
C ASN A 110 -19.09 -4.38 19.37
N GLN A 111 -19.73 -4.62 20.52
CA GLN A 111 -21.18 -4.83 20.60
C GLN A 111 -21.98 -3.52 20.55
N MET A 112 -21.41 -2.41 21.05
CA MET A 112 -22.05 -1.09 21.05
C MET A 112 -21.07 0.02 20.62
N PRO A 113 -20.80 0.15 19.31
CA PRO A 113 -19.90 1.18 18.77
C PRO A 113 -20.20 2.63 19.17
N PRO A 114 -21.47 3.07 19.39
CA PRO A 114 -21.76 4.44 19.80
C PRO A 114 -21.21 4.84 21.19
N LEU A 115 -20.92 3.88 22.08
CA LEU A 115 -20.41 4.16 23.42
C LEU A 115 -19.07 4.89 23.43
N ARG A 116 -18.31 4.83 22.32
CA ARG A 116 -17.07 5.60 22.14
C ARG A 116 -17.29 7.11 22.21
N PHE A 117 -18.49 7.61 21.89
CA PHE A 117 -18.81 9.04 21.90
C PHE A 117 -19.46 9.48 23.22
N ILE A 118 -20.23 8.58 23.86
CA ILE A 118 -21.06 8.90 25.03
C ILE A 118 -20.27 8.70 26.34
N ALA A 119 -19.47 7.64 26.43
CA ALA A 119 -18.70 7.32 27.64
C ALA A 119 -17.31 6.75 27.29
N PRO A 120 -16.41 7.55 26.68
CA PRO A 120 -15.12 7.06 26.18
C PRO A 120 -14.19 6.48 27.26
N ARG A 121 -14.24 7.02 28.49
CA ARG A 121 -13.44 6.52 29.62
C ARG A 121 -13.98 5.21 30.20
N HIS A 122 -15.29 5.08 30.34
CA HIS A 122 -15.93 3.89 30.92
C HIS A 122 -16.06 2.74 29.93
N SER A 123 -16.10 3.04 28.62
CA SER A 123 -16.14 2.02 27.55
C SER A 123 -14.77 1.39 27.26
N GLY A 124 -13.69 1.85 27.89
CA GLY A 124 -12.32 1.40 27.61
C GLY A 124 -11.70 1.99 26.33
N TYR A 125 -12.45 2.81 25.58
CA TYR A 125 -11.98 3.42 24.32
C TYR A 125 -10.77 4.34 24.52
N THR A 126 -10.77 5.14 25.59
CA THR A 126 -9.64 6.03 25.89
C THR A 126 -8.35 5.26 26.14
N ASN A 127 -8.42 4.14 26.87
CA ASN A 127 -7.25 3.30 27.15
C ASN A 127 -6.76 2.62 25.88
N LEU A 128 -7.67 2.03 25.10
CA LEU A 128 -7.35 1.41 23.80
C LEU A 128 -6.66 2.40 22.87
N MET A 129 -7.21 3.61 22.70
CA MET A 129 -6.61 4.64 21.84
C MET A 129 -5.27 5.13 22.37
N THR A 130 -5.09 5.23 23.69
CA THR A 130 -3.79 5.58 24.28
C THR A 130 -2.72 4.56 23.94
N HIS A 131 -3.02 3.26 24.06
CA HIS A 131 -2.10 2.18 23.71
C HIS A 131 -1.82 2.13 22.21
N LEU A 132 -2.86 2.22 21.37
CA LEU A 132 -2.71 2.27 19.91
C LEU A 132 -1.86 3.47 19.47
N ASN A 133 -2.04 4.65 20.09
CA ASN A 133 -1.22 5.82 19.80
C ASN A 133 0.24 5.61 20.20
N ARG A 134 0.52 4.90 21.30
CA ARG A 134 1.90 4.56 21.69
C ARG A 134 2.56 3.62 20.66
N ILE A 135 1.87 2.58 20.20
CA ILE A 135 2.36 1.73 19.10
C ILE A 135 2.61 2.58 17.84
N TRP A 136 1.67 3.46 17.50
CA TRP A 136 1.76 4.27 16.30
C TRP A 136 2.93 5.25 16.35
N ASN A 137 3.19 5.86 17.51
CA ASN A 137 4.35 6.72 17.71
C ASN A 137 5.67 5.96 17.55
N PHE A 138 5.76 4.74 18.08
CA PHE A 138 6.92 3.87 17.90
C PHE A 138 7.18 3.54 16.43
N LEU A 139 6.14 3.13 15.71
CA LEU A 139 6.22 2.86 14.26
C LEU A 139 6.59 4.13 13.48
N ARG A 140 6.03 5.28 13.85
CA ARG A 140 6.28 6.55 13.15
C ARG A 140 7.74 6.98 13.23
N VAL A 141 8.39 6.84 14.39
CA VAL A 141 9.82 7.15 14.54
C VAL A 141 10.63 6.28 13.58
N SER A 142 10.36 4.97 13.57
CA SER A 142 11.04 4.02 12.69
C SER A 142 10.82 4.36 11.21
N ILE A 143 9.58 4.62 10.80
CA ILE A 143 9.24 5.02 9.41
C ILE A 143 9.96 6.32 9.02
N TYR A 144 10.10 7.27 9.94
CA TYR A 144 10.81 8.53 9.68
C TYR A 144 12.30 8.29 9.42
N ASP A 145 12.95 7.45 10.23
CA ASP A 145 14.36 7.12 10.06
C ASP A 145 14.62 6.37 8.75
N HIS A 146 13.72 5.46 8.37
CA HIS A 146 13.75 4.76 7.08
C HIS A 146 13.59 5.75 5.91
N ARG A 147 12.65 6.69 6.02
CA ARG A 147 12.46 7.74 5.01
C ARG A 147 13.69 8.62 4.83
N LYS A 148 14.41 8.94 5.91
CA LYS A 148 15.63 9.77 5.86
C LYS A 148 16.82 9.01 5.26
N SER A 149 16.92 7.72 5.57
CA SER A 149 17.99 6.83 5.10
C SER A 149 17.64 6.04 3.83
N PHE A 150 16.53 6.38 3.17
CA PHE A 150 15.97 5.61 2.07
C PHE A 150 16.92 5.57 0.86
N ASN A 151 17.23 4.37 0.40
CA ASN A 151 17.97 4.13 -0.84
C ASN A 151 17.17 3.20 -1.76
N ALA A 152 16.94 3.64 -3.00
CA ALA A 152 16.18 2.87 -3.99
C ALA A 152 16.91 1.61 -4.47
N ASP A 153 18.24 1.59 -4.41
CA ASP A 153 19.07 0.47 -4.87
C ASP A 153 19.27 -0.60 -3.80
N ASN A 154 19.06 -0.26 -2.53
CA ASN A 154 19.23 -1.16 -1.40
C ASN A 154 18.07 -1.02 -0.40
N MET A 155 16.98 -1.72 -0.68
CA MET A 155 15.80 -1.78 0.19
C MET A 155 16.04 -2.82 1.28
N ARG A 156 16.08 -2.38 2.54
CA ARG A 156 16.52 -3.23 3.67
C ARG A 156 15.42 -4.13 4.22
N ASP A 157 14.18 -3.65 4.17
CA ASP A 157 13.09 -4.24 4.94
C ASP A 157 11.72 -3.90 4.33
N LEU A 158 10.68 -4.35 5.03
CA LEU A 158 9.30 -4.16 4.61
C LEU A 158 8.87 -2.68 4.63
N ILE A 159 9.40 -1.85 5.56
CA ILE A 159 9.11 -0.41 5.62
C ILE A 159 9.65 0.29 4.37
N ASP A 160 10.90 0.05 3.99
CA ASP A 160 11.52 0.62 2.78
C ASP A 160 10.73 0.22 1.51
N LEU A 161 10.29 -1.03 1.43
CA LEU A 161 9.47 -1.55 0.32
C LEU A 161 8.10 -0.86 0.23
N PHE A 162 7.41 -0.68 1.36
CA PHE A 162 6.15 0.07 1.40
C PHE A 162 6.35 1.54 1.06
N TYR A 163 7.43 2.16 1.54
CA TYR A 163 7.76 3.54 1.23
C TYR A 163 8.05 3.76 -0.25
N ALA A 164 8.83 2.86 -0.89
CA ALA A 164 9.09 2.89 -2.32
C ALA A 164 7.79 2.78 -3.14
N ARG A 165 6.91 1.84 -2.77
CA ARG A 165 5.59 1.66 -3.39
C ARG A 165 4.72 2.91 -3.26
N TRP A 166 4.65 3.49 -2.06
CA TRP A 166 3.92 4.73 -1.78
C TRP A 166 4.45 5.90 -2.61
N LYS A 167 5.78 6.05 -2.68
CA LYS A 167 6.43 7.11 -3.47
C LYS A 167 6.11 6.96 -4.95
N HIS A 168 6.15 5.74 -5.49
CA HIS A 168 5.82 5.47 -6.88
C HIS A 168 4.33 5.70 -7.20
N GLN A 169 3.42 5.34 -6.30
CA GLN A 169 1.99 5.59 -6.49
C GLN A 169 1.66 7.09 -6.44
N ASN A 170 2.18 7.81 -5.44
CA ASN A 170 1.95 9.24 -5.33
C ASN A 170 2.60 10.05 -6.45
N ALA A 171 3.82 9.69 -6.86
CA ALA A 171 4.48 10.35 -7.98
C ALA A 171 3.63 10.26 -9.26
N ARG A 172 3.01 9.10 -9.54
CA ARG A 172 2.11 8.93 -10.69
C ARG A 172 0.86 9.79 -10.59
N THR A 173 0.19 9.82 -9.43
CA THR A 173 -1.00 10.66 -9.23
C THR A 173 -0.67 12.15 -9.36
N THR A 174 0.41 12.61 -8.74
CA THR A 174 0.85 14.01 -8.85
C THR A 174 1.25 14.37 -10.27
N HIS A 175 1.93 13.47 -10.99
CA HIS A 175 2.29 13.69 -12.39
C HIS A 175 1.05 13.74 -13.29
N LEU A 176 0.08 12.85 -13.10
CA LEU A 176 -1.21 12.90 -13.82
C LEU A 176 -1.93 14.21 -13.58
N LEU A 177 -2.04 14.69 -12.34
CA LEU A 177 -2.68 15.99 -12.06
C LEU A 177 -1.96 17.16 -12.73
N LYS A 178 -0.61 17.17 -12.75
CA LYS A 178 0.17 18.18 -13.48
C LYS A 178 -0.12 18.14 -14.97
N ILE A 179 -0.19 16.94 -15.56
CA ILE A 179 -0.56 16.76 -16.97
C ILE A 179 -1.99 17.23 -17.19
N CYS A 180 -2.94 16.90 -16.31
CA CYS A 180 -4.32 17.37 -16.44
C CYS A 180 -4.37 18.90 -16.47
N ILE A 181 -3.69 19.58 -15.55
CA ILE A 181 -3.61 21.05 -15.56
C ILE A 181 -2.98 21.55 -16.86
N LEU A 182 -1.89 20.93 -17.33
CA LEU A 182 -1.25 21.29 -18.60
C LEU A 182 -2.22 21.16 -19.78
N TYR A 183 -2.98 20.06 -19.87
CA TYR A 183 -3.95 19.86 -20.96
C TYR A 183 -5.12 20.84 -20.86
N MET A 184 -5.58 21.18 -19.65
CA MET A 184 -6.60 22.22 -19.48
C MET A 184 -6.10 23.60 -19.96
N LEU A 185 -4.80 23.90 -19.78
CA LEU A 185 -4.18 25.12 -20.28
C LEU A 185 -3.98 25.09 -21.81
N LEU A 186 -3.59 23.94 -22.38
CA LEU A 186 -3.37 23.78 -23.82
C LEU A 186 -4.67 23.72 -24.63
N TYR A 187 -5.78 23.29 -24.01
CA TYR A 187 -7.09 23.16 -24.65
C TYR A 187 -8.18 23.93 -23.87
N PRO A 188 -8.17 25.28 -23.88
CA PRO A 188 -9.12 26.09 -23.11
C PRO A 188 -10.59 25.81 -23.44
N GLN A 189 -10.90 25.39 -24.66
CA GLN A 189 -12.23 24.98 -25.09
C GLN A 189 -12.71 23.71 -24.37
N VAL A 190 -11.82 22.77 -24.09
CA VAL A 190 -12.13 21.55 -23.33
C VAL A 190 -12.33 21.92 -21.86
N GLN A 191 -11.46 22.79 -21.32
CA GLN A 191 -11.60 23.31 -19.97
C GLN A 191 -12.97 23.99 -19.75
N ARG A 192 -13.39 24.88 -20.67
CA ARG A 192 -14.71 25.53 -20.60
C ARG A 192 -15.84 24.53 -20.63
N ARG A 193 -15.80 23.54 -21.54
CA ARG A 193 -16.85 22.51 -21.58
C ARG A 193 -16.93 21.66 -20.32
N VAL A 194 -15.79 21.40 -19.67
CA VAL A 194 -15.77 20.73 -18.35
C VAL A 194 -16.39 21.63 -17.28
N GLN A 195 -16.10 22.93 -17.29
CA GLN A 195 -16.72 23.90 -16.37
C GLN A 195 -18.25 23.98 -16.59
N ASP A 196 -18.70 24.08 -17.84
CA ASP A 196 -20.12 24.09 -18.19
C ASP A 196 -20.85 22.79 -17.80
N GLU A 197 -20.15 21.66 -17.78
CA GLU A 197 -20.69 20.39 -17.28
C GLU A 197 -20.80 20.40 -15.75
N LEU A 198 -19.76 20.89 -15.05
CA LEU A 198 -19.75 21.02 -13.60
C LEU A 198 -20.84 21.97 -13.11
N ASP A 199 -20.96 23.15 -13.72
CA ASP A 199 -21.97 24.15 -13.34
C ASP A 199 -23.39 23.61 -13.55
N ARG A 200 -23.61 22.81 -14.58
CA ARG A 200 -24.91 22.21 -14.89
C ARG A 200 -25.27 21.04 -13.98
N CYS A 201 -24.30 20.18 -13.65
CA CYS A 201 -24.57 18.93 -12.91
C CYS A 201 -24.39 19.07 -11.40
N VAL A 202 -23.44 19.90 -10.96
CA VAL A 202 -23.10 20.10 -9.54
C VAL A 202 -23.66 21.44 -9.04
N GLY A 203 -23.57 22.48 -9.87
CA GLY A 203 -23.89 23.86 -9.49
C GLY A 203 -22.80 24.51 -8.63
N THR A 204 -23.06 25.74 -8.19
CA THR A 204 -22.11 26.55 -7.40
C THR A 204 -22.30 26.43 -5.88
N ASP A 205 -23.41 25.85 -5.43
CA ASP A 205 -23.83 25.89 -4.03
C ASP A 205 -23.21 24.78 -3.16
N ARG A 206 -22.54 23.81 -3.79
CA ARG A 206 -21.91 22.68 -3.11
C ARG A 206 -20.65 22.19 -3.82
N GLN A 207 -19.82 21.46 -3.09
CA GLN A 207 -18.65 20.79 -3.65
C GLN A 207 -19.04 19.53 -4.44
N PRO A 208 -18.28 19.15 -5.49
CA PRO A 208 -18.46 17.88 -6.20
C PRO A 208 -18.24 16.68 -5.27
N THR A 209 -19.00 15.61 -5.51
CA THR A 209 -18.93 14.34 -4.78
C THR A 209 -18.76 13.17 -5.75
N LEU A 210 -18.39 12.00 -5.23
CA LEU A 210 -18.26 10.78 -6.06
C LEU A 210 -19.58 10.35 -6.72
N GLN A 211 -20.73 10.73 -6.16
CA GLN A 211 -22.04 10.41 -6.75
C GLN A 211 -22.27 11.16 -8.07
N ASP A 212 -21.68 12.36 -8.20
CA ASP A 212 -21.80 13.21 -9.40
C ASP A 212 -21.09 12.62 -10.61
N ARG A 213 -20.14 11.69 -10.40
CA ARG A 213 -19.37 11.03 -11.47
C ARG A 213 -20.26 10.49 -12.60
N ARG A 214 -21.44 9.94 -12.29
CA ARG A 214 -22.36 9.38 -13.29
C ARG A 214 -22.90 10.43 -14.27
N SER A 215 -22.95 11.68 -13.84
CA SER A 215 -23.43 12.84 -14.60
C SER A 215 -22.30 13.59 -15.31
N LEU A 216 -21.07 13.52 -14.77
CA LEU A 216 -19.89 14.21 -15.29
C LEU A 216 -19.15 13.40 -16.37
N ARG A 217 -19.87 13.11 -17.46
CA ARG A 217 -19.40 12.20 -18.51
C ARG A 217 -18.34 12.84 -19.40
N TYR A 218 -18.45 14.12 -19.70
CA TYR A 218 -17.43 14.83 -20.46
C TYR A 218 -16.13 14.92 -19.67
N LEU A 219 -16.18 15.25 -18.38
CA LEU A 219 -15.01 15.22 -17.49
C LEU A 219 -14.36 13.84 -17.46
N GLU A 220 -15.13 12.77 -17.32
CA GLU A 220 -14.60 11.40 -17.34
C GLU A 220 -13.92 11.08 -18.68
N ALA A 221 -14.54 11.46 -19.80
CA ALA A 221 -13.97 11.29 -21.15
C ALA A 221 -12.67 12.09 -21.34
N VAL A 222 -12.59 13.31 -20.79
CA VAL A 222 -11.37 14.13 -20.77
C VAL A 222 -10.26 13.46 -19.98
N LEU A 223 -10.56 12.92 -18.80
CA LEU A 223 -9.57 12.20 -18.00
C LEU A 223 -9.06 10.94 -18.69
N MET A 224 -9.93 10.22 -19.40
CA MET A 224 -9.55 9.06 -20.21
C MET A 224 -8.65 9.47 -21.39
N GLU A 225 -9.02 10.52 -22.12
CA GLU A 225 -8.23 11.00 -23.25
C GLU A 225 -6.87 11.58 -22.82
N ILE A 226 -6.78 12.23 -21.66
CA ILE A 226 -5.49 12.68 -21.12
C ILE A 226 -4.59 11.49 -20.83
N GLN A 227 -5.11 10.43 -20.21
CA GLN A 227 -4.34 9.22 -19.89
C GLN A 227 -3.88 8.49 -21.16
N ARG A 228 -4.74 8.41 -22.19
CA ARG A 228 -4.38 7.85 -23.50
C ARG A 228 -3.31 8.70 -24.18
N HIS A 229 -3.59 9.99 -24.38
CA HIS A 229 -2.75 10.89 -25.17
C HIS A 229 -1.39 11.14 -24.53
N ALA A 230 -1.33 11.31 -23.21
CA ALA A 230 -0.08 11.50 -22.50
C ALA A 230 0.72 10.20 -22.31
N THR A 231 0.05 9.04 -22.30
CA THR A 231 0.66 7.70 -22.09
C THR A 231 1.74 7.74 -20.99
N ILE A 232 1.32 7.97 -19.74
CA ILE A 232 2.23 8.23 -18.61
C ILE A 232 3.27 7.11 -18.37
N ALA A 233 2.91 5.86 -18.68
CA ALA A 233 3.79 4.70 -18.56
C ALA A 233 3.91 3.99 -19.93
N PRO A 234 4.74 4.49 -20.86
CA PRO A 234 4.76 4.02 -22.24
C PRO A 234 5.21 2.57 -22.41
N SER A 235 5.96 2.01 -21.46
CA SER A 235 6.40 0.60 -21.45
C SER A 235 5.66 -0.28 -20.44
N GLY A 236 4.60 0.24 -19.80
CA GLY A 236 3.86 -0.47 -18.76
C GLY A 236 4.75 -0.91 -17.58
N ILE A 237 4.32 -1.95 -16.87
CA ILE A 237 5.13 -2.63 -15.85
C ILE A 237 5.81 -3.84 -16.52
N PRO A 238 7.11 -4.08 -16.30
CA PRO A 238 7.76 -5.27 -16.84
C PRO A 238 7.15 -6.58 -16.30
N HIS A 239 6.79 -7.49 -17.20
CA HIS A 239 6.35 -8.85 -16.86
C HIS A 239 7.50 -9.84 -17.04
N LYS A 240 7.44 -11.01 -16.40
CA LYS A 240 8.45 -12.07 -16.52
C LYS A 240 7.81 -13.41 -16.86
N ALA A 241 8.32 -14.08 -17.88
CA ALA A 241 7.87 -15.43 -18.24
C ALA A 241 8.21 -16.43 -17.13
N LEU A 242 7.20 -17.02 -16.49
CA LEU A 242 7.40 -17.98 -15.39
C LEU A 242 7.82 -19.37 -15.85
N LYS A 243 7.57 -19.69 -17.12
CA LYS A 243 7.93 -20.93 -17.81
C LYS A 243 8.18 -20.63 -19.29
N ASN A 244 8.82 -21.57 -19.99
CA ASN A 244 8.89 -21.52 -21.46
C ASN A 244 7.46 -21.50 -22.00
N THR A 245 7.14 -20.52 -22.83
CA THR A 245 5.80 -20.33 -23.41
C THR A 245 5.92 -19.95 -24.88
N VAL A 246 4.81 -20.01 -25.61
CA VAL A 246 4.72 -19.52 -26.99
C VAL A 246 3.77 -18.34 -27.02
N LEU A 247 4.16 -17.24 -27.64
CA LEU A 247 3.34 -16.05 -27.86
C LEU A 247 3.42 -15.68 -29.34
N MET A 248 2.28 -15.64 -30.03
CA MET A 248 2.20 -15.33 -31.46
C MET A 248 3.18 -16.14 -32.33
N GLY A 249 3.33 -17.43 -32.02
CA GLY A 249 4.26 -18.34 -32.73
C GLY A 249 5.73 -18.23 -32.30
N HIS A 250 6.09 -17.28 -31.44
CA HIS A 250 7.45 -17.12 -30.92
C HIS A 250 7.64 -17.82 -29.57
N THR A 251 8.72 -18.58 -29.42
CA THR A 251 9.09 -19.17 -28.13
C THR A 251 9.69 -18.10 -27.21
N ILE A 252 9.07 -17.91 -26.05
CA ILE A 252 9.56 -17.05 -24.96
C ILE A 252 10.13 -17.96 -23.86
N PRO A 253 11.45 -17.97 -23.65
CA PRO A 253 12.07 -18.74 -22.57
C PRO A 253 11.65 -18.27 -21.18
N LYS A 254 11.64 -19.19 -20.22
CA LYS A 254 11.48 -18.89 -18.80
C LYS A 254 12.52 -17.85 -18.37
N GLY A 255 12.07 -16.84 -17.65
CA GLY A 255 12.91 -15.78 -17.12
C GLY A 255 13.01 -14.55 -18.01
N THR A 256 12.53 -14.61 -19.25
CA THR A 256 12.50 -13.47 -20.17
C THR A 256 11.61 -12.35 -19.62
N THR A 257 12.13 -11.12 -19.62
CA THR A 257 11.35 -9.91 -19.32
C THR A 257 10.57 -9.49 -20.56
N VAL A 258 9.26 -9.31 -20.41
CA VAL A 258 8.36 -8.87 -21.47
C VAL A 258 7.87 -7.47 -21.12
N LEU A 259 8.07 -6.53 -22.05
CA LEU A 259 7.58 -5.17 -21.96
C LEU A 259 6.42 -4.99 -22.94
N VAL A 260 5.34 -4.34 -22.51
CA VAL A 260 4.19 -4.01 -23.35
C VAL A 260 4.30 -2.54 -23.75
N SER A 261 4.30 -2.27 -25.06
CA SER A 261 4.32 -0.90 -25.57
C SER A 261 2.93 -0.27 -25.46
N MET A 262 2.65 0.35 -24.32
CA MET A 262 1.43 1.14 -24.10
C MET A 262 1.38 2.35 -25.04
N TRP A 263 2.54 2.91 -25.38
CA TRP A 263 2.63 3.97 -26.38
C TRP A 263 2.06 3.52 -27.72
N SER A 264 2.48 2.35 -28.22
CA SER A 264 1.98 1.82 -29.49
C SER A 264 0.49 1.54 -29.44
N LEU A 265 -0.03 0.98 -28.34
CA LEU A 265 -1.47 0.74 -28.15
C LEU A 265 -2.29 2.04 -28.15
N HIS A 266 -1.85 3.05 -27.40
CA HIS A 266 -2.56 4.32 -27.29
C HIS A 266 -2.41 5.22 -28.53
N ARG A 267 -1.42 4.95 -29.38
CA ARG A 267 -1.10 5.73 -30.59
C ARG A 267 -1.38 4.97 -31.89
N ASP A 268 -2.08 3.83 -31.81
CA ASP A 268 -2.39 3.03 -32.99
C ASP A 268 -3.32 3.79 -33.94
N VAL A 269 -2.86 4.03 -35.17
CA VAL A 269 -3.60 4.79 -36.19
C VAL A 269 -4.79 3.99 -36.72
N GLN A 270 -4.72 2.66 -36.74
CA GLN A 270 -5.81 1.84 -37.26
C GLN A 270 -7.00 1.82 -36.31
N HIS A 271 -6.73 1.80 -35.00
CA HIS A 271 -7.76 1.82 -33.96
C HIS A 271 -8.25 3.23 -33.64
N TRP A 272 -7.33 4.18 -33.42
CA TRP A 272 -7.68 5.53 -32.97
C TRP A 272 -7.92 6.53 -34.11
N GLY A 273 -7.53 6.20 -35.35
CA GLY A 273 -7.66 7.06 -36.54
C GLY A 273 -6.67 8.23 -36.53
N ASP A 274 -6.88 9.19 -35.63
CA ASP A 274 -6.10 10.42 -35.46
C ASP A 274 -5.50 10.50 -34.04
N PRO A 275 -4.61 9.56 -33.65
CA PRO A 275 -4.14 9.39 -32.28
C PRO A 275 -3.43 10.61 -31.68
N GLU A 276 -2.85 11.47 -32.53
CA GLU A 276 -2.17 12.72 -32.19
C GLU A 276 -3.14 13.87 -31.82
N VAL A 277 -4.43 13.71 -32.13
CA VAL A 277 -5.44 14.72 -31.84
C VAL A 277 -6.07 14.41 -30.49
N PHE A 278 -5.93 15.35 -29.55
CA PHE A 278 -6.62 15.31 -28.26
C PHE A 278 -8.12 15.53 -28.45
N ARG A 279 -8.90 14.45 -28.41
CA ARG A 279 -10.36 14.46 -28.65
C ARG A 279 -11.08 13.64 -27.57
N PRO A 280 -11.55 14.27 -26.48
CA PRO A 280 -12.31 13.59 -25.43
C PRO A 280 -13.51 12.80 -25.95
N GLU A 281 -14.14 13.27 -27.03
CA GLU A 281 -15.30 12.65 -27.66
C GLU A 281 -15.05 11.20 -28.12
N ARG A 282 -13.79 10.74 -28.24
CA ARG A 282 -13.47 9.33 -28.49
C ARG A 282 -14.09 8.38 -27.47
N PHE A 283 -14.21 8.83 -26.22
CA PHE A 283 -14.73 8.04 -25.10
C PHE A 283 -16.20 8.29 -24.83
N ILE A 284 -16.92 8.95 -25.74
CA ILE A 284 -18.35 9.21 -25.63
C ILE A 284 -19.04 8.45 -26.77
N SER A 285 -19.98 7.57 -26.41
CA SER A 285 -20.82 6.86 -27.38
C SER A 285 -21.91 7.77 -27.95
N ASP A 286 -22.56 7.35 -29.04
CA ASP A 286 -23.65 8.09 -29.69
C ASP A 286 -24.82 8.39 -28.73
N ASN A 287 -25.01 7.55 -27.72
CA ASN A 287 -26.02 7.72 -26.66
C ASN A 287 -25.56 8.66 -25.53
N GLY A 288 -24.41 9.31 -25.68
CA GLY A 288 -23.81 10.22 -24.70
C GLY A 288 -23.28 9.54 -23.44
N ASN A 289 -23.06 8.22 -23.46
CA ASN A 289 -22.49 7.45 -22.34
C ASN A 289 -20.99 7.24 -22.55
N ILE A 290 -20.23 7.08 -21.44
CA ILE A 290 -18.82 6.71 -21.51
C ILE A 290 -18.66 5.37 -22.22
N LYS A 291 -17.85 5.37 -23.28
CA LYS A 291 -17.41 4.19 -24.01
C LYS A 291 -16.16 3.64 -23.32
N GLN A 292 -16.26 2.44 -22.77
CA GLN A 292 -15.08 1.66 -22.40
C GLN A 292 -14.47 1.08 -23.68
N ASP A 293 -13.16 1.21 -23.84
CA ASP A 293 -12.45 0.75 -25.02
C ASP A 293 -11.35 -0.23 -24.59
N ASP A 294 -11.33 -1.43 -25.17
CA ASP A 294 -10.40 -2.48 -24.78
C ASP A 294 -8.94 -2.09 -25.05
N TRP A 295 -8.69 -1.12 -25.94
CA TRP A 295 -7.35 -0.61 -26.23
C TRP A 295 -6.89 0.49 -25.27
N PHE A 296 -7.78 0.93 -24.36
CA PHE A 296 -7.45 1.90 -23.32
C PHE A 296 -7.01 1.20 -22.04
N MET A 297 -5.69 1.10 -21.84
CA MET A 297 -5.08 0.39 -20.71
C MET A 297 -4.11 1.28 -19.90
N PRO A 298 -4.60 2.38 -19.30
CA PRO A 298 -3.74 3.37 -18.64
C PRO A 298 -3.02 2.83 -17.39
N PHE A 299 -3.51 1.72 -16.82
CA PHE A 299 -2.92 1.06 -15.65
C PHE A 299 -2.33 -0.32 -15.96
N GLY A 300 -2.29 -0.71 -17.24
CA GLY A 300 -1.91 -2.07 -17.66
C GLY A 300 -2.97 -3.13 -17.36
N ILE A 301 -2.54 -4.40 -17.43
CA ILE A 301 -3.30 -5.61 -17.08
C ILE A 301 -2.62 -6.30 -15.90
#